data_AF-A0A2T8HKS4-F1
#
_entry.id   AF-A0A2T8HKS4-F1
#
_cell.length_a   1.000
_cell.length_b   1.000
_cell.length_c   1.000
_cell.angle_alpha   90.00
_cell.angle_beta   90.00
_cell.angle_gamma   90.00
#
_symmetry.space_group_name_H-M   'P 1'
#
loop_
_entity.id
_entity.type
_entity.pdbx_description
1 polymer ?
#
loop_
_entity_poly.entity_id
_entity_poly.type
_entity_poly.pdbx_seq_one_letter_code
_entity_poly.pdbx_strand_id
1 'polypeptide(L)'
;MKKFWYTLCISLTLLTVGCDAIEDRMELGSAISAEQLQLTATPVIVDGKKSNKVVLDNKSPVLSSWDYGVGLTQRKTDTVLLVSTGDNEIIFTGLNPDGSKITKTLQVTVDELTFPVPLEWGFLTGGSERTWVWDTTKPAVWGNGGYMGNSAPAWWTLKEADINGQAAGEGVGAKMEFALRGARLSKIKSTGQTEDGSFSFDMTKKITLDDGTVWAKGKLTTKGVTVLCGISPNESNAPVYEYDILIINDTEMVLSYPEPGVGAWGTAWFWVFRAE
;
A
#
# COMPACT_ATOMS: atom_id res chain seq x y z
N MET A 1 23.81 -16.98 -78.43
CA MET A 1 24.19 -16.24 -77.20
C MET A 1 23.35 -14.97 -76.95
N LYS A 2 23.03 -14.13 -77.94
CA LYS A 2 22.24 -12.89 -77.70
C LYS A 2 20.77 -13.10 -77.30
N LYS A 3 20.10 -14.18 -77.75
CA LYS A 3 18.68 -14.43 -77.41
C LYS A 3 18.44 -14.94 -75.97
N PHE A 4 19.43 -15.61 -75.35
CA PHE A 4 19.33 -16.09 -73.97
C PHE A 4 19.47 -14.98 -72.92
N TRP A 5 20.17 -13.89 -73.27
CA TRP A 5 20.36 -12.74 -72.38
C TRP A 5 19.08 -11.93 -72.19
N TYR A 6 18.26 -11.78 -73.25
CA TYR A 6 16.99 -11.05 -73.13
C TYR A 6 15.94 -11.80 -72.29
N THR A 7 15.92 -13.13 -72.32
CA THR A 7 15.00 -13.94 -71.49
C THR A 7 15.40 -13.93 -70.01
N LEU A 8 16.70 -13.85 -69.71
CA LEU A 8 17.22 -13.72 -68.34
C LEU A 8 16.96 -12.33 -67.74
N CYS A 9 17.05 -11.27 -68.56
CA CYS A 9 16.75 -9.90 -68.11
C CYS A 9 15.25 -9.66 -67.85
N ILE A 10 14.35 -10.31 -68.59
CA ILE A 10 12.89 -10.17 -68.41
C ILE A 10 12.37 -11.00 -67.22
N SER A 11 13.00 -12.14 -66.92
CA SER A 11 12.66 -12.95 -65.74
C SER A 11 13.17 -12.34 -64.42
N LEU A 12 14.23 -11.52 -64.46
CA LEU A 12 14.77 -10.83 -63.29
C LEU A 12 14.00 -9.56 -62.90
N THR A 13 13.24 -8.97 -63.83
CA THR A 13 12.45 -7.74 -63.59
C THR A 13 11.04 -8.01 -63.04
N LEU A 14 10.54 -9.25 -63.18
CA LEU A 14 9.27 -9.68 -62.57
C LEU A 14 9.40 -10.07 -61.09
N LEU A 15 10.61 -10.18 -60.55
CA LEU A 15 10.87 -10.51 -59.14
C LEU A 15 10.95 -9.27 -58.22
N THR A 16 10.89 -8.05 -58.77
CA THR A 16 11.02 -6.79 -57.99
C THR A 16 9.71 -6.03 -57.85
N VAL A 17 8.59 -6.56 -58.35
CA VAL A 17 7.24 -6.02 -58.08
C VAL A 17 6.62 -6.81 -56.94
N GLY A 18 7.28 -6.79 -55.79
CA GLY A 18 6.59 -7.13 -54.55
C GLY A 18 5.52 -6.07 -54.35
N CYS A 19 4.25 -6.48 -54.26
CA CYS A 19 3.22 -5.58 -53.75
C CYS A 19 3.69 -5.11 -52.38
N ASP A 20 3.89 -3.80 -52.19
CA ASP A 20 3.92 -3.25 -50.84
C ASP A 20 2.66 -3.76 -50.16
N ALA A 21 2.82 -4.50 -49.05
CA ALA A 21 1.66 -4.98 -48.32
C ALA A 21 0.81 -3.75 -47.97
N ILE A 22 -0.50 -3.80 -48.28
CA ILE A 22 -1.43 -2.83 -47.73
C ILE A 22 -1.41 -3.07 -46.21
N GLU A 23 -0.58 -2.28 -45.54
CA GLU A 23 -0.50 -2.22 -44.09
C GLU A 23 -1.52 -1.16 -43.65
N ASP A 24 -2.59 -1.59 -42.99
CA ASP A 24 -3.40 -0.68 -42.17
C ASP A 24 -2.54 -0.23 -40.98
N ARG A 25 -1.72 0.79 -41.22
CA ARG A 25 -0.92 1.43 -40.17
C ARG A 25 -1.88 2.19 -39.28
N MET A 26 -2.17 1.64 -38.11
CA MET A 26 -2.81 2.39 -37.04
C MET A 26 -1.88 3.53 -36.64
N GLU A 27 -2.19 4.75 -37.05
CA GLU A 27 -1.45 5.91 -36.57
C GLU A 27 -1.62 6.03 -35.06
N LEU A 28 -0.50 6.18 -34.35
CA LEU A 28 -0.52 6.53 -32.93
C LEU A 28 -1.16 7.92 -32.84
N GLY A 29 -2.27 8.02 -32.10
CA GLY A 29 -2.98 9.29 -31.92
C GLY A 29 -2.06 10.38 -31.34
N SER A 30 -2.42 11.64 -31.54
CA SER A 30 -1.64 12.75 -30.99
C SER A 30 -1.69 12.77 -29.46
N ALA A 31 -0.57 13.11 -28.83
CA ALA A 31 -0.51 13.36 -27.39
C ALA A 31 -1.34 14.59 -27.00
N ILE A 32 -1.93 14.53 -25.80
CA ILE A 32 -2.62 15.67 -25.19
C ILE A 32 -1.86 16.15 -23.95
N SER A 33 -2.09 17.40 -23.55
CA SER A 33 -1.56 17.99 -22.32
C SER A 33 -2.51 17.78 -21.12
N ALA A 34 -2.04 18.08 -19.92
CA ALA A 34 -2.84 17.96 -18.69
C ALA A 34 -4.07 18.89 -18.66
N GLU A 35 -3.99 20.04 -19.34
CA GLU A 35 -5.08 21.02 -19.44
C GLU A 35 -6.22 20.52 -20.34
N GLN A 36 -5.91 19.65 -21.29
CA GLN A 36 -6.87 19.04 -22.21
C GLN A 36 -7.58 17.82 -21.60
N LEU A 37 -7.19 17.40 -20.39
CA LEU A 37 -7.79 16.28 -19.68
C LEU A 37 -9.22 16.59 -19.23
N GLN A 38 -10.15 15.76 -19.68
CA GLN A 38 -11.57 15.75 -19.34
C GLN A 38 -11.83 14.66 -18.31
N LEU A 39 -11.66 15.04 -17.05
CA LEU A 39 -11.74 14.14 -15.89
C LEU A 39 -12.78 14.65 -14.90
N THR A 40 -13.46 13.73 -14.23
CA THR A 40 -14.28 14.03 -13.07
C THR A 40 -14.00 13.07 -11.93
N ALA A 41 -13.97 13.59 -10.71
CA ALA A 41 -14.00 12.84 -9.47
C ALA A 41 -15.11 13.42 -8.60
N THR A 42 -16.25 12.75 -8.53
CA THR A 42 -17.47 13.32 -7.94
C THR A 42 -17.98 12.43 -6.81
N PRO A 43 -18.05 12.95 -5.56
CA PRO A 43 -18.70 12.26 -4.46
C PRO A 43 -20.16 11.96 -4.76
N VAL A 44 -20.61 10.76 -4.40
CA VAL A 44 -22.03 10.43 -4.34
C VAL A 44 -22.65 11.24 -3.19
N ILE A 45 -23.74 11.94 -3.48
CA ILE A 45 -24.47 12.72 -2.47
C ILE A 45 -25.48 11.79 -1.78
N VAL A 46 -25.42 11.73 -0.45
CA VAL A 46 -26.37 11.01 0.40
C VAL A 46 -26.89 11.96 1.45
N ASP A 47 -28.20 12.09 1.56
CA ASP A 47 -28.86 13.01 2.51
C ASP A 47 -28.33 14.46 2.48
N GLY A 48 -27.98 14.94 1.28
CA GLY A 48 -27.46 16.29 1.07
C GLY A 48 -25.97 16.48 1.41
N LYS A 49 -25.26 15.43 1.84
CA LYS A 49 -23.83 15.46 2.15
C LYS A 49 -23.00 14.71 1.12
N LYS A 50 -21.77 15.16 0.89
CA LYS A 50 -20.78 14.45 0.07
C LYS A 50 -20.27 13.22 0.82
N SER A 51 -20.67 12.04 0.36
CA SER A 51 -20.18 10.78 0.94
C SER A 51 -18.74 10.49 0.54
N ASN A 52 -18.13 9.51 1.20
CA ASN A 52 -16.81 8.98 0.87
C ASN A 52 -16.76 8.10 -0.38
N LYS A 53 -17.89 7.87 -1.07
CA LYS A 53 -17.91 7.14 -2.34
C LYS A 53 -17.75 8.11 -3.50
N VAL A 54 -16.70 7.95 -4.29
CA VAL A 54 -16.34 8.87 -5.38
C VAL A 54 -16.40 8.15 -6.71
N VAL A 55 -17.15 8.73 -7.65
CA VAL A 55 -17.21 8.26 -9.04
C VAL A 55 -16.08 8.95 -9.82
N LEU A 56 -15.22 8.14 -10.42
CA LEU A 56 -14.13 8.55 -11.28
C LEU A 56 -14.52 8.35 -12.73
N ASP A 57 -14.28 9.33 -13.58
CA ASP A 57 -14.51 9.21 -15.01
C ASP A 57 -13.45 9.96 -15.81
N ASN A 58 -12.83 9.24 -16.75
CA ASN A 58 -11.92 9.78 -17.74
C ASN A 58 -12.60 9.77 -19.11
N LYS A 59 -12.88 10.94 -19.67
CA LYS A 59 -13.40 11.06 -21.04
C LYS A 59 -12.31 11.35 -22.08
N SER A 60 -11.07 11.54 -21.65
CA SER A 60 -9.93 11.78 -22.55
C SER A 60 -9.44 10.49 -23.21
N PRO A 61 -8.84 10.59 -24.42
CA PRO A 61 -8.32 9.46 -25.19
C PRO A 61 -6.94 8.99 -24.69
N VAL A 62 -6.78 8.82 -23.38
CA VAL A 62 -5.54 8.35 -22.74
C VAL A 62 -5.85 7.19 -21.80
N LEU A 63 -4.88 6.30 -21.58
CA LEU A 63 -5.03 5.25 -20.56
C LEU A 63 -5.10 5.89 -19.16
N SER A 64 -5.80 5.24 -18.24
CA SER A 64 -6.07 5.79 -16.92
C SER A 64 -5.26 5.10 -15.83
N SER A 65 -4.81 5.89 -14.85
CA SER A 65 -4.38 5.41 -13.55
C SER A 65 -4.80 6.46 -12.52
N TRP A 66 -5.63 6.07 -11.56
CA TRP A 66 -6.16 6.93 -10.51
C TRP A 66 -5.60 6.48 -9.17
N ASP A 67 -4.84 7.36 -8.53
CA ASP A 67 -4.42 7.21 -7.14
C ASP A 67 -5.39 7.97 -6.24
N TYR A 68 -6.15 7.22 -5.44
CA TYR A 68 -7.15 7.74 -4.51
C TYR A 68 -6.65 7.71 -3.05
N GLY A 69 -5.34 7.72 -2.83
CA GLY A 69 -4.71 7.80 -1.52
C GLY A 69 -4.33 6.43 -0.97
N VAL A 70 -5.30 5.52 -0.82
CA VAL A 70 -5.07 4.17 -0.26
C VAL A 70 -5.00 3.06 -1.30
N GLY A 71 -5.10 3.40 -2.59
CA GLY A 71 -5.05 2.43 -3.67
C GLY A 71 -5.07 3.05 -5.05
N LEU A 72 -5.05 2.18 -6.07
CA LEU A 72 -4.98 2.55 -7.47
C LEU A 72 -6.09 1.85 -8.27
N THR A 73 -6.66 2.53 -9.26
CA THR A 73 -7.46 1.90 -10.32
C THR A 73 -7.03 2.38 -11.70
N GLN A 74 -7.01 1.47 -12.66
CA GLN A 74 -6.66 1.77 -14.06
C GLN A 74 -7.88 1.84 -14.98
N ARG A 75 -9.09 1.73 -14.42
CA ARG A 75 -10.32 1.81 -15.22
C ARG A 75 -10.54 3.24 -15.70
N LYS A 76 -11.11 3.35 -16.90
CA LYS A 76 -11.56 4.62 -17.46
C LYS A 76 -12.62 5.28 -16.58
N THR A 77 -13.59 4.49 -16.13
CA THR A 77 -14.64 4.89 -15.19
C THR A 77 -14.66 3.88 -14.04
N ASP A 78 -14.69 4.36 -12.81
CA ASP A 78 -14.72 3.51 -11.62
C ASP A 78 -15.44 4.18 -10.44
N THR A 79 -15.64 3.44 -9.36
CA THR A 79 -16.11 3.97 -8.08
C THR A 79 -15.17 3.52 -6.97
N VAL A 80 -14.64 4.49 -6.23
CA VAL A 80 -13.69 4.25 -5.13
C VAL A 80 -14.26 4.73 -3.79
N LEU A 81 -13.74 4.21 -2.69
CA LEU A 81 -14.04 4.67 -1.35
C LEU A 81 -12.83 5.40 -0.78
N LEU A 82 -13.02 6.68 -0.45
CA LEU A 82 -12.10 7.42 0.39
C LEU A 82 -12.33 7.01 1.85
N VAL A 83 -11.28 7.15 2.67
CA VAL A 83 -11.26 6.63 4.04
C VAL A 83 -11.08 7.71 5.10
N SER A 84 -11.11 8.98 4.70
CA SER A 84 -11.07 10.16 5.58
C SER A 84 -12.04 11.23 5.12
N THR A 85 -12.53 12.02 6.07
CA THR A 85 -13.34 13.23 5.83
C THR A 85 -12.46 14.44 5.51
N GLY A 86 -13.07 15.53 5.05
CA GLY A 86 -12.37 16.75 4.66
C GLY A 86 -11.87 16.70 3.21
N ASP A 87 -10.87 17.50 2.92
CA ASP A 87 -10.30 17.59 1.58
C ASP A 87 -9.34 16.43 1.31
N ASN A 88 -9.59 15.74 0.19
CA ASN A 88 -8.85 14.59 -0.28
C ASN A 88 -8.34 14.83 -1.69
N GLU A 89 -7.19 14.25 -2.00
CA GLU A 89 -6.57 14.34 -3.33
C GLU A 89 -6.69 13.03 -4.10
N ILE A 90 -7.22 13.12 -5.32
CA ILE A 90 -7.16 12.03 -6.30
C ILE A 90 -6.22 12.45 -7.42
N ILE A 91 -5.14 11.69 -7.62
CA ILE A 91 -4.14 11.96 -8.65
C ILE A 91 -4.41 11.05 -9.84
N PHE A 92 -4.75 11.67 -10.97
CA PHE A 92 -4.82 10.99 -12.25
C PHE A 92 -3.46 11.01 -12.94
N THR A 93 -3.03 9.87 -13.47
CA THR A 93 -1.93 9.74 -14.43
C THR A 93 -2.47 9.14 -15.72
N GLY A 94 -2.39 9.91 -16.81
CA GLY A 94 -2.69 9.50 -18.17
C GLY A 94 -1.45 9.00 -18.90
N LEU A 95 -1.59 7.96 -19.74
CA LEU A 95 -0.57 7.58 -20.72
C LEU A 95 -1.08 7.94 -22.12
N ASN A 96 -0.37 8.86 -22.78
CA ASN A 96 -0.63 9.26 -24.16
C ASN A 96 -0.23 8.15 -25.14
N PRO A 97 -0.76 8.18 -26.39
CA PRO A 97 -0.38 7.19 -27.40
C PRO A 97 1.11 7.19 -27.77
N ASP A 98 1.80 8.33 -27.61
CA ASP A 98 3.25 8.45 -27.81
C ASP A 98 4.10 7.93 -26.63
N GLY A 99 3.44 7.41 -25.58
CA GLY A 99 4.09 6.89 -24.37
C GLY A 99 4.42 7.96 -23.32
N SER A 100 4.16 9.24 -23.59
CA SER A 100 4.33 10.30 -22.59
C SER A 100 3.27 10.20 -21.47
N LYS A 101 3.66 10.56 -20.24
CA LYS A 101 2.76 10.59 -19.08
C LYS A 101 2.31 12.02 -18.78
N ILE A 102 1.04 12.17 -18.42
CA ILE A 102 0.44 13.44 -17.98
C ILE A 102 -0.27 13.24 -16.65
N THR A 103 -0.16 14.20 -15.75
CA THR A 103 -0.71 14.08 -14.39
C THR A 103 -1.63 15.25 -14.06
N LYS A 104 -2.72 14.98 -13.35
CA LYS A 104 -3.64 16.01 -12.84
C LYS A 104 -4.18 15.61 -11.47
N THR A 105 -4.08 16.51 -10.49
CA THR A 105 -4.66 16.33 -9.16
C THR A 105 -6.07 16.90 -9.14
N LEU A 106 -7.03 16.13 -8.65
CA LEU A 106 -8.42 16.53 -8.42
C LEU A 106 -8.65 16.59 -6.91
N GLN A 107 -9.18 17.73 -6.45
CA GLN A 107 -9.57 17.92 -5.06
C GLN A 107 -11.01 17.43 -4.84
N VAL A 108 -11.21 16.63 -3.80
CA VAL A 108 -12.48 16.01 -3.46
C VAL A 108 -12.76 16.21 -1.98
N THR A 109 -13.79 16.97 -1.65
CA THR A 109 -14.23 17.14 -0.25
C THR A 109 -15.22 16.02 0.11
N VAL A 110 -14.98 15.35 1.25
CA VAL A 110 -15.86 14.35 1.85
C VAL A 110 -16.42 14.91 3.16
N ASP A 111 -17.74 15.05 3.26
CA ASP A 111 -18.38 15.57 4.46
C ASP A 111 -18.56 14.47 5.52
N GLU A 112 -18.81 13.23 5.08
CA GLU A 112 -19.12 12.11 5.96
C GLU A 112 -18.70 10.75 5.35
N LEU A 113 -18.22 9.84 6.20
CA LEU A 113 -17.96 8.45 5.82
C LEU A 113 -19.26 7.63 5.80
N THR A 114 -20.16 7.96 4.86
CA THR A 114 -21.48 7.32 4.73
C THR A 114 -21.39 5.83 4.38
N PHE A 115 -20.39 5.43 3.59
CA PHE A 115 -20.15 4.03 3.24
C PHE A 115 -19.07 3.44 4.13
N PRO A 116 -19.28 2.22 4.67
CA PRO A 116 -18.38 1.63 5.63
C PRO A 116 -16.99 1.41 5.01
N VAL A 117 -15.98 1.85 5.74
CA VAL A 117 -14.57 1.61 5.46
C VAL A 117 -13.91 1.09 6.74
N PRO A 118 -12.80 0.34 6.64
CA PRO A 118 -12.11 -0.14 7.84
C PRO A 118 -11.66 1.03 8.73
N LEU A 119 -12.00 0.96 10.02
CA LEU A 119 -11.66 1.99 11.01
C LEU A 119 -10.14 2.08 11.23
N GLU A 120 -9.44 0.98 10.93
CA GLU A 120 -8.00 0.84 11.07
C GLU A 120 -7.21 1.83 10.21
N TRP A 121 -7.79 2.33 9.10
CA TRP A 121 -7.21 3.46 8.38
C TRP A 121 -7.08 4.69 9.27
N GLY A 122 -8.14 5.03 10.00
CA GLY A 122 -8.15 6.15 10.93
C GLY A 122 -7.29 5.89 12.18
N PHE A 123 -7.30 4.65 12.70
CA PHE A 123 -6.45 4.30 13.84
C PHE A 123 -4.96 4.40 13.50
N LEU A 124 -4.53 3.81 12.38
CA LEU A 124 -3.12 3.80 12.00
C LEU A 124 -2.61 5.16 11.60
N THR A 125 -3.42 5.99 10.92
CA THR A 125 -2.95 7.22 10.26
C THR A 125 -3.52 8.50 10.84
N GLY A 126 -4.43 8.44 11.83
CA GLY A 126 -5.13 9.63 12.32
C GLY A 126 -5.98 10.36 11.27
N GLY A 127 -6.23 9.75 10.11
CA GLY A 127 -6.91 10.36 8.96
C GLY A 127 -5.99 11.07 7.97
N SER A 128 -4.69 11.21 8.27
CA SER A 128 -3.69 11.77 7.36
C SER A 128 -2.32 11.14 7.60
N GLU A 129 -1.72 11.42 8.75
CA GLU A 129 -0.50 10.80 9.24
C GLU A 129 -0.54 10.67 10.76
N ARG A 130 0.05 9.59 11.29
CA ARG A 130 0.19 9.39 12.73
C ARG A 130 1.52 8.74 13.09
N THR A 131 2.09 9.24 14.17
CA THR A 131 3.30 8.73 14.77
C THR A 131 2.99 7.65 15.81
N TRP A 132 3.75 6.57 15.77
CA TRP A 132 3.73 5.46 16.70
C TRP A 132 5.10 5.28 17.34
N VAL A 133 5.14 5.20 18.66
CA VAL A 133 6.35 5.01 19.47
C VAL A 133 6.19 3.81 20.39
N TRP A 134 7.28 3.31 20.96
CA TRP A 134 7.20 2.27 21.99
C TRP A 134 6.32 2.74 23.16
N ASP A 135 5.45 1.85 23.66
CA ASP A 135 4.60 2.19 24.80
C ASP A 135 5.33 1.97 26.13
N THR A 136 6.07 2.98 26.56
CA THR A 136 6.84 2.95 27.81
C THR A 136 5.99 2.92 29.08
N THR A 137 4.66 3.00 28.97
CA THR A 137 3.75 2.80 30.11
C THR A 137 3.55 1.32 30.44
N LYS A 138 3.91 0.41 29.51
CA LYS A 138 3.79 -1.04 29.69
C LYS A 138 5.03 -1.62 30.39
N PRO A 139 4.90 -2.77 31.07
CA PRO A 139 6.04 -3.43 31.71
C PRO A 139 7.16 -3.79 30.73
N ALA A 140 6.79 -4.10 29.48
CA ALA A 140 7.69 -4.41 28.37
C ALA A 140 7.06 -3.99 27.04
N VAL A 141 7.92 -3.64 26.07
CA VAL A 141 7.51 -3.12 24.76
C VAL A 141 7.79 -4.10 23.62
N TRP A 142 8.72 -5.02 23.84
CA TRP A 142 9.10 -6.04 22.87
C TRP A 142 9.59 -7.31 23.59
N GLY A 143 9.45 -8.45 22.94
CA GLY A 143 9.95 -9.73 23.46
C GLY A 143 9.09 -10.89 22.99
N ASN A 144 9.30 -12.06 23.59
CA ASN A 144 8.56 -13.27 23.23
C ASN A 144 7.55 -13.71 24.30
N GLY A 145 6.68 -14.61 23.89
CA GLY A 145 5.62 -15.20 24.71
C GLY A 145 4.92 -16.34 23.97
N GLY A 146 3.90 -16.92 24.59
CA GLY A 146 3.11 -17.99 24.00
C GLY A 146 2.13 -17.47 22.95
N TYR A 147 2.28 -17.93 21.71
CA TYR A 147 1.33 -17.69 20.63
C TYR A 147 -0.07 -18.16 21.03
N MET A 148 -1.11 -17.35 20.80
CA MET A 148 -2.49 -17.62 21.23
C MET A 148 -2.69 -17.81 22.75
N GLY A 149 -1.64 -17.72 23.57
CA GLY A 149 -1.69 -17.84 25.04
C GLY A 149 -1.39 -16.53 25.77
N ASN A 150 -0.64 -15.63 25.14
CA ASN A 150 -0.33 -14.29 25.63
C ASN A 150 -0.80 -13.22 24.64
N SER A 151 -0.99 -11.99 25.12
CA SER A 151 -1.39 -10.84 24.31
C SER A 151 -0.34 -9.72 24.31
N ALA A 152 0.86 -10.00 24.82
CA ALA A 152 2.00 -9.11 24.98
C ALA A 152 3.25 -9.96 25.31
N PRO A 153 4.47 -9.39 25.31
CA PRO A 153 5.66 -10.11 25.76
C PRO A 153 5.49 -10.69 27.18
N ALA A 154 5.92 -11.93 27.40
CA ALA A 154 5.66 -12.64 28.66
C ALA A 154 6.80 -13.53 29.17
N TRP A 155 7.72 -14.01 28.32
CA TRP A 155 8.78 -14.93 28.74
C TRP A 155 10.14 -14.24 28.84
N TRP A 156 10.65 -13.74 27.72
CA TRP A 156 11.80 -12.85 27.68
C TRP A 156 11.35 -11.50 27.12
N THR A 157 11.46 -10.47 27.96
CA THR A 157 10.81 -9.19 27.73
C THR A 157 11.82 -8.05 27.86
N LEU A 158 11.73 -7.07 26.97
CA LEU A 158 12.60 -5.89 26.95
C LEU A 158 11.79 -4.61 27.13
N LYS A 159 12.42 -3.63 27.79
CA LYS A 159 11.97 -2.23 27.78
C LYS A 159 12.61 -1.50 26.60
N GLU A 160 12.08 -0.33 26.27
CA GLU A 160 12.57 0.51 25.16
C GLU A 160 14.10 0.74 25.22
N ALA A 161 14.64 0.96 26.42
CA ALA A 161 16.07 1.20 26.64
C ALA A 161 16.97 0.05 26.15
N ASP A 162 16.47 -1.18 26.15
CA ASP A 162 17.24 -2.38 25.82
C ASP A 162 17.14 -2.74 24.33
N ILE A 163 16.23 -2.11 23.57
CA ILE A 163 15.96 -2.44 22.16
C ILE A 163 17.20 -2.20 21.28
N ASN A 164 18.05 -1.23 21.60
CA ASN A 164 19.28 -0.99 20.85
C ASN A 164 20.24 -2.21 20.86
N GLY A 165 20.13 -3.09 21.85
CA GLY A 165 20.86 -4.36 21.87
C GLY A 165 20.35 -5.40 20.87
N GLN A 166 19.15 -5.21 20.32
CA GLN A 166 18.52 -6.08 19.31
C GLN A 166 18.51 -5.44 17.93
N ALA A 167 18.14 -4.16 17.86
CA ALA A 167 18.06 -3.37 16.65
C ALA A 167 18.61 -1.96 16.91
N ALA A 168 19.84 -1.72 16.46
CA ALA A 168 20.54 -0.47 16.72
C ALA A 168 19.79 0.74 16.13
N GLY A 169 19.49 1.72 16.97
CA GLY A 169 18.79 2.94 16.58
C GLY A 169 17.27 2.80 16.55
N GLU A 170 16.70 1.64 16.90
CA GLU A 170 15.26 1.41 16.89
C GLU A 170 14.64 1.40 18.30
N GLY A 171 15.43 1.71 19.34
CA GLY A 171 14.96 1.89 20.73
C GLY A 171 14.56 3.33 21.04
N VAL A 172 15.09 3.89 22.14
CA VAL A 172 14.77 5.23 22.64
C VAL A 172 14.87 6.30 21.55
N GLY A 173 13.78 7.02 21.32
CA GLY A 173 13.69 8.12 20.35
C GLY A 173 13.46 7.68 18.90
N ALA A 174 13.34 6.38 18.65
CA ALA A 174 12.88 5.87 17.36
C ALA A 174 11.34 5.90 17.29
N LYS A 175 10.81 6.04 16.08
CA LYS A 175 9.37 6.14 15.82
C LYS A 175 8.99 5.56 14.47
N MET A 176 7.70 5.34 14.27
CA MET A 176 7.11 5.02 12.98
C MET A 176 6.07 6.07 12.61
N GLU A 177 6.01 6.46 11.34
CA GLU A 177 4.97 7.33 10.80
C GLU A 177 4.15 6.53 9.78
N PHE A 178 2.86 6.37 10.07
CA PHE A 178 1.90 5.75 9.17
C PHE A 178 1.11 6.86 8.48
N ALA A 179 1.24 6.97 7.17
CA ALA A 179 0.56 7.97 6.36
C ALA A 179 -0.49 7.32 5.46
N LEU A 180 -1.66 7.97 5.38
CA LEU A 180 -2.80 7.53 4.59
C LEU A 180 -2.47 7.49 3.10
N ARG A 181 -1.83 8.56 2.61
CA ARG A 181 -1.45 8.66 1.21
C ARG A 181 -0.32 7.68 0.89
N GLY A 182 -0.56 6.84 -0.10
CA GLY A 182 0.32 5.74 -0.50
C GLY A 182 0.31 4.55 0.46
N ALA A 183 -0.55 4.57 1.50
CA ALA A 183 -0.47 3.64 2.63
C ALA A 183 0.99 3.48 3.10
N ARG A 184 1.66 4.62 3.34
CA ARG A 184 3.10 4.69 3.54
C ARG A 184 3.44 4.42 5.00
N LEU A 185 4.51 3.68 5.22
CA LEU A 185 5.14 3.47 6.52
C LEU A 185 6.57 4.00 6.46
N SER A 186 6.92 4.90 7.37
CA SER A 186 8.29 5.35 7.59
C SER A 186 8.78 4.88 8.94
N LYS A 187 9.92 4.22 8.97
CA LYS A 187 10.65 3.93 10.21
C LYS A 187 11.73 4.98 10.37
N ILE A 188 11.70 5.70 11.49
CA ILE A 188 12.65 6.76 11.81
C ILE A 188 13.46 6.31 13.01
N LYS A 189 14.75 6.07 12.79
CA LYS A 189 15.69 5.66 13.84
C LYS A 189 16.02 6.86 14.73
N SER A 190 16.50 6.58 15.94
CA SER A 190 16.95 7.60 16.89
C SER A 190 18.12 8.46 16.39
N THR A 191 18.82 8.01 15.35
CA THR A 191 19.87 8.76 14.65
C THR A 191 19.32 9.76 13.62
N GLY A 192 18.01 9.75 13.36
CA GLY A 192 17.36 10.51 12.29
C GLY A 192 17.39 9.81 10.92
N GLN A 193 17.96 8.61 10.81
CA GLN A 193 17.87 7.82 9.58
C GLN A 193 16.42 7.36 9.36
N THR A 194 15.90 7.58 8.15
CA THR A 194 14.58 7.13 7.73
C THR A 194 14.67 5.97 6.75
N GLU A 195 13.83 4.96 6.94
CA GLU A 195 13.56 3.87 6.01
C GLU A 195 12.08 3.91 5.63
N ASP A 196 11.79 3.97 4.32
CA ASP A 196 10.43 4.10 3.80
C ASP A 196 9.93 2.81 3.17
N GLY A 197 8.65 2.57 3.34
CA GLY A 197 7.94 1.48 2.71
C GLY A 197 6.44 1.74 2.69
N SER A 198 5.67 0.67 2.58
CA SER A 198 4.21 0.73 2.62
C SER A 198 3.63 -0.32 3.56
N PHE A 199 2.37 -0.15 3.90
CA PHE A 199 1.60 -1.09 4.69
C PHE A 199 0.27 -1.43 4.01
N SER A 200 -0.28 -2.56 4.40
CA SER A 200 -1.67 -2.95 4.16
C SER A 200 -2.17 -3.75 5.35
N PHE A 201 -3.48 -3.92 5.48
CA PHE A 201 -4.04 -4.76 6.52
C PHE A 201 -5.27 -5.52 6.02
N ASP A 202 -5.55 -6.63 6.68
CA ASP A 202 -6.68 -7.50 6.39
C ASP A 202 -7.36 -7.92 7.70
N MET A 203 -8.49 -7.26 8.00
CA MET A 203 -9.28 -7.52 9.21
C MET A 203 -10.22 -8.74 9.08
N THR A 204 -10.17 -9.44 7.94
CA THR A 204 -10.86 -10.71 7.77
C THR A 204 -10.04 -11.90 8.27
N LYS A 205 -8.70 -11.74 8.34
CA LYS A 205 -7.77 -12.76 8.86
C LYS A 205 -7.74 -12.78 10.39
N LYS A 206 -8.88 -13.10 10.99
CA LYS A 206 -9.02 -13.26 12.43
C LYS A 206 -8.50 -14.60 12.90
N ILE A 207 -7.95 -14.62 14.11
CA ILE A 207 -7.61 -15.84 14.84
C ILE A 207 -8.56 -15.93 16.03
N THR A 208 -9.36 -16.99 16.05
CA THR A 208 -10.34 -17.25 17.12
C THR A 208 -9.89 -18.50 17.88
N LEU A 209 -9.86 -18.41 19.20
CA LEU A 209 -9.54 -19.52 20.09
C LEU A 209 -10.70 -20.51 20.17
N ASP A 210 -10.45 -21.68 20.75
CA ASP A 210 -11.47 -22.74 20.92
C ASP A 210 -12.69 -22.29 21.73
N ASP A 211 -12.50 -21.31 22.64
CA ASP A 211 -13.57 -20.74 23.45
C ASP A 211 -14.39 -19.64 22.73
N GLY A 212 -14.09 -19.35 21.46
CA GLY A 212 -14.75 -18.32 20.66
C GLY A 212 -14.15 -16.92 20.81
N THR A 213 -13.13 -16.73 21.65
CA THR A 213 -12.44 -15.45 21.80
C THR A 213 -11.64 -15.11 20.56
N VAL A 214 -11.85 -13.93 19.98
CA VAL A 214 -10.98 -13.41 18.92
C VAL A 214 -9.68 -12.91 19.55
N TRP A 215 -8.60 -13.68 19.37
CA TRP A 215 -7.28 -13.35 19.90
C TRP A 215 -6.54 -12.35 18.99
N ALA A 216 -6.53 -12.59 17.68
CA ALA A 216 -6.04 -11.62 16.70
C ALA A 216 -7.18 -11.14 15.81
N LYS A 217 -7.27 -9.83 15.62
CA LYS A 217 -8.37 -9.13 14.92
C LYS A 217 -8.17 -9.07 13.40
N GLY A 218 -6.94 -9.28 12.94
CA GLY A 218 -6.56 -9.17 11.53
C GLY A 218 -5.06 -9.33 11.36
N LYS A 219 -4.57 -9.02 10.17
CA LYS A 219 -3.15 -8.98 9.86
C LYS A 219 -2.71 -7.62 9.33
N LEU A 220 -1.54 -7.17 9.78
CA LEU A 220 -0.80 -6.04 9.22
C LEU A 220 0.32 -6.61 8.36
N THR A 221 0.47 -6.11 7.13
CA THR A 221 1.58 -6.45 6.25
C THR A 221 2.36 -5.18 5.93
N THR A 222 3.69 -5.23 6.03
CA THR A 222 4.57 -4.14 5.62
C THR A 222 5.42 -4.56 4.43
N LYS A 223 5.89 -3.60 3.64
CA LYS A 223 6.73 -3.84 2.45
C LYS A 223 7.82 -2.80 2.36
N GLY A 224 9.06 -3.24 2.10
CA GLY A 224 10.23 -2.37 1.99
C GLY A 224 10.80 -1.91 3.34
N VAL A 225 9.99 -1.98 4.41
CA VAL A 225 10.36 -1.63 5.78
C VAL A 225 9.60 -2.54 6.77
N THR A 226 10.15 -2.76 7.95
CA THR A 226 9.50 -3.47 9.06
C THR A 226 9.00 -2.49 10.12
N VAL A 227 8.23 -2.93 11.12
CA VAL A 227 8.02 -2.11 12.33
C VAL A 227 9.33 -1.95 13.11
N LEU A 228 9.38 -1.08 14.12
CA LEU A 228 10.54 -0.98 15.00
C LEU A 228 10.89 -2.35 15.62
N CYS A 229 12.16 -2.71 15.58
CA CYS A 229 12.67 -4.03 15.94
C CYS A 229 11.88 -5.18 15.30
N GLY A 230 11.44 -5.01 14.05
CA GLY A 230 10.65 -6.00 13.31
C GLY A 230 11.49 -7.19 12.82
N ILE A 231 12.06 -7.95 13.75
CA ILE A 231 12.90 -9.13 13.52
C ILE A 231 12.38 -10.33 14.32
N SER A 232 12.70 -11.53 13.85
CA SER A 232 12.51 -12.80 14.56
C SER A 232 13.87 -13.38 14.99
N PRO A 233 14.28 -13.19 16.26
CA PRO A 233 15.59 -13.61 16.74
C PRO A 233 15.92 -15.09 16.53
N ASN A 234 14.97 -15.98 16.80
CA ASN A 234 15.19 -17.42 16.66
C ASN A 234 15.24 -17.88 15.19
N GLU A 235 14.88 -17.01 14.26
CA GLU A 235 15.05 -17.19 12.82
C GLU A 235 16.28 -16.44 12.30
N SER A 236 17.34 -16.38 13.11
CA SER A 236 18.58 -15.65 12.79
C SER A 236 18.35 -14.16 12.52
N ASN A 237 17.48 -13.53 13.31
CA ASN A 237 17.05 -12.14 13.15
C ASN A 237 16.41 -11.85 11.77
N ALA A 238 15.70 -12.82 11.18
CA ALA A 238 14.99 -12.61 9.94
C ALA A 238 14.00 -11.43 10.07
N PRO A 239 13.90 -10.54 9.06
CA PRO A 239 12.95 -9.44 9.09
C PRO A 239 11.51 -9.97 9.03
N VAL A 240 10.64 -9.41 9.88
CA VAL A 240 9.22 -9.72 9.92
C VAL A 240 8.47 -8.68 9.10
N TYR A 241 7.59 -9.13 8.21
CA TYR A 241 6.77 -8.25 7.35
C TYR A 241 5.28 -8.53 7.45
N GLU A 242 4.87 -9.55 8.20
CA GLU A 242 3.46 -9.86 8.45
C GLU A 242 3.26 -10.06 9.95
N TYR A 243 2.25 -9.41 10.50
CA TYR A 243 1.96 -9.38 11.93
C TYR A 243 0.49 -9.66 12.17
N ASP A 244 0.19 -10.46 13.18
CA ASP A 244 -1.14 -10.56 13.75
C ASP A 244 -1.44 -9.31 14.57
N ILE A 245 -2.57 -8.67 14.27
CA ILE A 245 -3.03 -7.47 14.99
C ILE A 245 -3.82 -7.94 16.21
N LEU A 246 -3.25 -7.78 17.40
CA LEU A 246 -3.95 -8.09 18.65
C LEU A 246 -4.79 -6.89 19.10
N ILE A 247 -4.18 -5.71 19.05
CA ILE A 247 -4.82 -4.44 19.38
C ILE A 247 -4.44 -3.43 18.30
N ILE A 248 -5.44 -2.71 17.80
CA ILE A 248 -5.27 -1.46 17.07
C ILE A 248 -6.46 -0.57 17.42
N ASN A 249 -6.18 0.62 17.91
CA ASN A 249 -7.16 1.67 18.15
C ASN A 249 -6.47 3.04 18.01
N ASP A 250 -7.11 4.10 18.47
CA ASP A 250 -6.60 5.45 18.38
C ASP A 250 -5.36 5.74 19.27
N THR A 251 -5.02 4.85 20.20
CA THR A 251 -3.97 5.05 21.21
C THR A 251 -2.96 3.91 21.32
N GLU A 252 -3.36 2.66 21.02
CA GLU A 252 -2.57 1.45 21.25
C GLU A 252 -2.48 0.59 19.98
N MET A 253 -1.30 0.04 19.72
CA MET A 253 -1.04 -0.95 18.68
C MET A 253 -0.20 -2.09 19.26
N VAL A 254 -0.78 -3.29 19.29
CA VAL A 254 -0.11 -4.51 19.75
C VAL A 254 -0.10 -5.52 18.62
N LEU A 255 1.09 -5.95 18.25
CA LEU A 255 1.35 -6.86 17.16
C LEU A 255 1.98 -8.15 17.67
N SER A 256 1.74 -9.24 16.97
CA SER A 256 2.38 -10.53 17.22
C SER A 256 2.86 -11.19 15.93
N TYR A 257 3.86 -12.05 16.03
CA TYR A 257 4.32 -12.90 14.95
C TYR A 257 4.70 -14.28 15.52
N PRO A 258 4.01 -15.37 15.12
CA PRO A 258 4.39 -16.72 15.48
C PRO A 258 5.62 -17.18 14.71
N GLU A 259 6.51 -17.93 15.37
CA GLU A 259 7.57 -18.65 14.66
C GLU A 259 6.97 -19.71 13.71
N PRO A 260 7.66 -20.07 12.60
CA PRO A 260 7.13 -21.02 11.63
C PRO A 260 6.77 -22.38 12.24
N GLY A 261 5.53 -22.82 11.98
CA GLY A 261 5.06 -24.16 12.37
C GLY A 261 4.65 -24.30 13.83
N VAL A 262 4.64 -23.23 14.62
CA VAL A 262 4.20 -23.29 16.01
C VAL A 262 2.68 -23.32 16.14
N GLY A 263 2.19 -24.08 17.11
CA GLY A 263 0.79 -24.03 17.56
C GLY A 263 0.60 -23.08 18.73
N ALA A 264 -0.58 -23.14 19.36
CA ALA A 264 -0.84 -22.43 20.60
C ALA A 264 0.24 -22.75 21.65
N TRP A 265 0.64 -21.73 22.41
CA TRP A 265 1.76 -21.74 23.37
C TRP A 265 3.15 -21.99 22.79
N GLY A 266 3.32 -22.11 21.47
CA GLY A 266 4.64 -22.00 20.87
C GLY A 266 5.14 -20.56 20.85
N THR A 267 6.41 -20.35 20.50
CA THR A 267 7.01 -19.01 20.58
C THR A 267 6.40 -18.06 19.56
N ALA A 268 5.96 -16.91 20.05
CA ALA A 268 5.65 -15.73 19.24
C ALA A 268 6.42 -14.52 19.76
N TRP A 269 6.72 -13.60 18.85
CA TRP A 269 7.30 -12.29 19.13
C TRP A 269 6.19 -11.25 19.20
N PHE A 270 6.35 -10.25 20.07
CA PHE A 270 5.33 -9.24 20.32
C PHE A 270 5.94 -7.84 20.31
N TRP A 271 5.17 -6.88 19.80
CA TRP A 271 5.51 -5.47 19.76
C TRP A 271 4.36 -4.64 20.35
N VAL A 272 4.70 -3.67 21.19
CA VAL A 272 3.72 -2.85 21.90
C VAL A 272 4.04 -1.36 21.69
N PHE A 273 3.15 -0.70 20.97
CA PHE A 273 3.28 0.70 20.60
C PHE A 273 2.09 1.51 21.09
N ARG A 274 2.31 2.82 21.20
CA ARG A 274 1.26 3.81 21.41
C ARG A 274 1.34 4.91 20.36
N ALA A 275 0.22 5.57 20.11
CA ALA A 275 0.22 6.82 19.37
C ALA A 275 0.93 7.92 20.18
N GLU A 276 1.69 8.76 19.49
CA GLU A 276 2.33 9.97 20.06
C GLU A 276 1.38 11.18 20.04
#